data_AF-A0A356QJJ2-F1
#
_entry.id   AF-A0A356QJJ2-F1
#
_cell.length_a   1.000
_cell.length_b   1.000
_cell.length_c   1.000
_cell.angle_alpha   90.00
_cell.angle_beta   90.00
_cell.angle_gamma   90.00
#
_symmetry.space_group_name_H-M   'P 1'
#
loop_
_entity.id
_entity.type
_entity.pdbx_description
1 polymer ?
#
loop_
_entity_poly.entity_id
_entity_poly.type
_entity_poly.pdbx_seq_one_letter_code
_entity_poly.pdbx_strand_id
1 'polypeptide(L)'
;LNKQGVGIALGVAPRLRLPLPDAMSLEFRQFVQTHLGPQDARYGYLRLDNTQLASHGQRCPLGAILLIDRDESLNEPQLTRLQPGDGLWQLLQQNFAEHESDQALIERFLPLLEGLPCFLLRYSDAFDAAQWLTKCWGSGTLESLALASQPRCDTPEVIPALEPTDGRQWQASEAAFEFPLGDELFVIAEEGGAIHRLNTTSRAVWALLNHEPLDLDSVSDTLTGFFAGAKFEQVRQDVAQLLAQFYHAGLIKDVNA
;
A
#
# COMPACT_ATOMS: atom_id res chain seq x y z
N LEU A 1 -3.99 15.23 -6.24
CA LEU A 1 -3.78 14.37 -7.42
C LEU A 1 -5.15 14.04 -7.98
N ASN A 2 -5.33 13.95 -9.30
CA ASN A 2 -6.60 13.46 -9.86
C ASN A 2 -6.50 11.94 -10.16
N LYS A 3 -7.66 11.29 -10.37
CA LYS A 3 -7.74 9.86 -10.70
C LYS A 3 -7.01 9.48 -11.99
N GLN A 4 -6.62 10.47 -12.82
CA GLN A 4 -5.92 10.29 -14.09
C GLN A 4 -4.38 10.35 -13.97
N GLY A 5 -3.83 10.35 -12.75
CA GLY A 5 -2.37 10.39 -12.56
C GLY A 5 -1.75 11.73 -12.94
N VAL A 6 -2.47 12.84 -12.78
CA VAL A 6 -1.95 14.19 -12.99
C VAL A 6 -1.75 14.91 -11.66
N GLY A 7 -0.53 15.40 -11.44
CA GLY A 7 -0.18 16.31 -10.37
C GLY A 7 -0.66 17.72 -10.71
N ILE A 8 -1.25 18.40 -9.72
CA ILE A 8 -1.66 19.80 -9.82
C ILE A 8 -0.94 20.56 -8.72
N ALA A 9 -0.10 21.53 -9.09
CA ALA A 9 0.63 22.33 -8.14
C ALA A 9 -0.30 23.32 -7.42
N LEU A 10 -0.14 23.44 -6.10
CA LEU A 10 -0.89 24.43 -5.30
C LEU A 10 -0.23 25.81 -5.33
N GLY A 11 1.01 25.92 -5.82
CA GLY A 11 1.77 27.18 -5.80
C GLY A 11 2.07 27.70 -4.38
N VAL A 12 2.03 26.83 -3.38
CA VAL A 12 2.26 27.20 -1.98
C VAL A 12 3.75 27.16 -1.68
N ALA A 13 4.24 28.21 -1.03
CA ALA A 13 5.63 28.29 -0.57
C ALA A 13 5.97 27.11 0.37
N PRO A 14 7.08 26.39 0.15
CA PRO A 14 7.49 25.31 1.03
C PRO A 14 7.73 25.81 2.45
N ARG A 15 7.16 25.09 3.43
CA ARG A 15 7.34 25.38 4.86
C ARG A 15 8.46 24.51 5.43
N LEU A 16 9.46 25.15 6.03
CA LEU A 16 10.55 24.51 6.76
C LEU A 16 10.29 24.57 8.27
N ARG A 17 10.76 23.56 9.00
CA ARG A 17 10.87 23.57 10.46
C ARG A 17 12.23 24.15 10.86
N LEU A 18 12.22 25.00 11.89
CA LEU A 18 13.39 25.70 12.42
C LEU A 18 13.64 25.33 13.91
N PRO A 19 14.89 25.44 14.40
CA PRO A 19 16.10 25.69 13.60
C PRO A 19 16.44 24.51 12.69
N LEU A 20 17.23 24.76 11.65
CA LEU A 20 17.74 23.68 10.81
C LEU A 20 18.68 22.78 11.62
N PRO A 21 18.70 21.47 11.37
CA PRO A 21 19.70 20.58 11.97
C PRO A 21 21.13 21.01 11.62
N ASP A 22 22.06 20.89 12.57
CA ASP A 22 23.46 21.30 12.37
C ASP A 22 24.19 20.49 11.30
N ALA A 23 23.74 19.25 11.06
CA ALA A 23 24.27 18.32 10.06
C ALA A 23 23.95 18.73 8.61
N MET A 24 23.08 19.71 8.38
CA MET A 24 22.71 20.15 7.03
C MET A 24 23.91 20.75 6.28
N SER A 25 24.02 20.51 4.97
CA SER A 25 25.16 21.05 4.19
C SER A 25 25.22 22.57 4.22
N LEU A 26 26.42 23.12 4.00
CA LEU A 26 26.60 24.56 3.89
C LEU A 26 25.82 25.14 2.73
N GLU A 27 25.76 24.45 1.58
CA GLU A 27 25.00 24.93 0.42
C GLU A 27 23.50 25.00 0.74
N PHE A 28 22.94 24.01 1.43
CA PHE A 28 21.54 24.03 1.82
C PHE A 28 21.24 25.17 2.81
N ARG A 29 22.11 25.38 3.81
CA ARG A 29 21.96 26.50 4.75
C ARG A 29 22.00 27.85 4.05
N GLN A 30 22.92 28.04 3.09
CA GLN A 30 23.00 29.25 2.28
C GLN A 30 21.76 29.43 1.40
N PHE A 31 21.27 28.34 0.79
CA PHE A 31 20.04 28.35 0.01
C PHE A 31 18.85 28.80 0.86
N VAL A 32 18.68 28.23 2.06
CA VAL A 32 17.62 28.63 2.98
C VAL A 32 17.77 30.10 3.35
N GLN A 33 18.95 30.56 3.79
CA GLN A 33 19.18 31.96 4.15
C GLN A 33 18.85 32.94 3.00
N THR A 34 19.18 32.56 1.77
CA THR A 34 18.93 33.39 0.58
C THR A 34 17.44 33.51 0.25
N HIS A 35 16.68 32.44 0.47
CA HIS A 35 15.27 32.34 0.08
C HIS A 35 14.29 32.45 1.26
N LEU A 36 14.77 32.66 2.48
CA LEU A 36 13.91 32.70 3.67
C LEU A 36 12.95 33.89 3.60
N GLY A 37 11.67 33.59 3.67
CA GLY A 37 10.59 34.55 3.70
C GLY A 37 10.03 34.73 5.11
N PRO A 38 8.71 34.89 5.26
CA PRO A 38 8.06 34.96 6.57
C PRO A 38 8.42 33.78 7.45
N GLN A 39 8.70 34.05 8.73
CA GLN A 39 9.10 33.03 9.69
C GLN A 39 8.70 33.39 11.12
N ASP A 40 8.66 32.38 11.96
CA ASP A 40 8.63 32.46 13.42
C ASP A 40 9.76 31.61 14.02
N ALA A 41 9.72 31.37 15.32
CA ALA A 41 10.74 30.59 16.02
C ALA A 41 10.78 29.09 15.62
N ARG A 42 9.70 28.55 15.05
CA ARG A 42 9.52 27.12 14.72
C ARG A 42 9.40 26.85 13.23
N TYR A 43 8.97 27.81 12.42
CA TYR A 43 8.71 27.62 11.00
C TYR A 43 9.18 28.81 10.16
N GLY A 44 9.63 28.51 8.94
CA GLY A 44 9.93 29.52 7.91
C GLY A 44 9.38 29.09 6.56
N TYR A 45 9.00 30.06 5.72
CA TYR A 45 8.54 29.79 4.36
C TYR A 45 9.59 30.21 3.34
N LEU A 46 9.85 29.37 2.35
CA LEU A 46 10.80 29.69 1.28
C LEU A 46 10.13 30.52 0.19
N ARG A 47 10.68 31.71 -0.08
CA ARG A 47 10.33 32.58 -1.21
C ARG A 47 11.12 32.15 -2.44
N LEU A 48 10.58 31.15 -3.14
CA LEU A 48 11.11 30.60 -4.37
C LEU A 48 10.51 31.32 -5.59
N ASP A 49 11.28 31.43 -6.67
CA ASP A 49 10.79 31.98 -7.94
C ASP A 49 10.11 30.92 -8.83
N ASN A 50 9.59 31.34 -9.99
CA ASN A 50 8.86 30.47 -10.91
C ASN A 50 9.73 29.39 -11.60
N THR A 51 11.06 29.46 -11.47
CA THR A 51 11.98 28.41 -11.94
C THR A 51 12.19 27.33 -10.89
N GLN A 52 11.97 27.67 -9.62
CA GLN A 52 12.17 26.80 -8.46
C GLN A 52 10.87 26.24 -7.90
N LEU A 53 9.74 26.93 -8.10
CA LEU A 53 8.42 26.53 -7.61
C LEU A 53 7.39 26.53 -8.75
N ALA A 54 6.71 25.41 -8.92
CA ALA A 54 5.61 25.28 -9.87
C ALA A 54 4.46 26.23 -9.51
N SER A 55 3.93 26.93 -10.51
CA SER A 55 2.83 27.88 -10.31
C SER A 55 1.52 27.17 -9.94
N HIS A 56 0.65 27.85 -9.19
CA HIS A 56 -0.67 27.31 -8.88
C HIS A 56 -1.43 26.90 -10.15
N GLY A 57 -2.00 25.68 -10.13
CA GLY A 57 -2.75 25.12 -11.25
C GLY A 57 -1.88 24.50 -12.35
N GLN A 58 -0.55 24.64 -12.30
CA GLN A 58 0.35 23.95 -13.21
C GLN A 58 0.16 22.44 -13.08
N ARG A 59 0.09 21.76 -14.23
CA ARG A 59 -0.18 20.33 -14.32
C ARG A 59 1.02 19.58 -14.88
N CYS A 60 1.28 18.40 -14.34
CA CYS A 60 2.32 17.49 -14.83
C CYS A 60 1.84 16.04 -14.65
N PRO A 61 2.06 15.14 -15.63
CA PRO A 61 1.84 13.72 -15.42
C PRO A 61 2.71 13.22 -14.25
N LEU A 62 2.15 12.36 -13.41
CA LEU A 62 2.91 11.66 -12.38
C LEU A 62 3.77 10.58 -13.04
N GLY A 63 5.03 10.48 -12.60
CA GLY A 63 5.96 9.44 -13.07
C GLY A 63 6.07 8.23 -12.14
N ALA A 64 5.79 8.43 -10.84
CA ALA A 64 5.87 7.39 -9.82
C ALA A 64 5.16 7.83 -8.54
N ILE A 65 4.92 6.86 -7.65
CA ILE A 65 4.53 7.09 -6.25
C ILE A 65 5.74 6.75 -5.38
N LEU A 66 6.11 7.66 -4.47
CA LEU A 66 7.18 7.46 -3.51
C LEU A 66 6.62 7.53 -2.09
N LEU A 67 6.58 6.38 -1.43
CA LEU A 67 6.31 6.27 0.00
C LEU A 67 7.62 6.40 0.76
N ILE A 68 7.56 7.06 1.92
CA ILE A 68 8.74 7.36 2.72
C ILE A 68 8.60 6.74 4.09
N ASP A 69 9.66 6.08 4.55
CA ASP A 69 9.73 5.42 5.85
C ASP A 69 11.07 5.75 6.52
N ARG A 70 11.01 6.36 7.71
CA ARG A 70 12.22 6.76 8.43
C ARG A 70 12.66 5.66 9.37
N ASP A 71 13.85 5.13 9.15
CA ASP A 71 14.49 4.09 9.96
C ASP A 71 15.89 4.55 10.37
N GLU A 72 16.04 4.95 11.64
CA GLU A 72 17.30 5.47 12.20
C GLU A 72 18.39 4.39 12.30
N SER A 73 18.07 3.11 12.13
CA SER A 73 19.06 2.02 12.11
C SER A 73 19.78 1.86 10.76
N LEU A 74 19.29 2.54 9.71
CA LEU A 74 19.87 2.47 8.38
C LEU A 74 21.12 3.35 8.25
N ASN A 75 22.17 2.77 7.69
CA ASN A 75 23.41 3.48 7.34
C ASN A 75 23.35 4.13 5.94
N GLU A 76 22.47 3.65 5.06
CA GLU A 76 22.29 4.17 3.70
C GLU A 76 20.81 4.12 3.28
N PRO A 77 20.35 5.04 2.39
CA PRO A 77 19.00 4.98 1.84
C PRO A 77 18.77 3.70 1.04
N GLN A 78 17.58 3.13 1.18
CA GLN A 78 17.16 1.92 0.47
C GLN A 78 15.91 2.22 -0.34
N LEU A 79 15.87 1.73 -1.58
CA LEU A 79 14.71 1.84 -2.46
C LEU A 79 14.17 0.45 -2.79
N THR A 80 12.88 0.26 -2.55
CA THR A 80 12.18 -0.99 -2.84
C THR A 80 11.01 -0.70 -3.76
N ARG A 81 10.86 -1.44 -4.85
CA ARG A 81 9.67 -1.38 -5.70
C ARG A 81 8.59 -2.20 -5.01
N LEU A 82 7.48 -1.57 -4.69
CA LEU A 82 6.34 -2.22 -4.06
C LEU A 82 5.48 -2.93 -5.11
N GLN A 83 4.94 -4.08 -4.74
CA GLN A 83 3.78 -4.63 -5.46
C GLN A 83 2.61 -3.64 -5.35
N PRO A 84 1.74 -3.54 -6.37
CA PRO A 84 0.64 -2.59 -6.37
C PRO A 84 -0.25 -2.66 -5.11
N GLY A 85 -0.57 -3.86 -4.64
CA GLY A 85 -1.37 -4.04 -3.42
C GLY A 85 -0.66 -3.62 -2.13
N ASP A 86 0.67 -3.79 -2.03
CA ASP A 86 1.44 -3.24 -0.91
C ASP A 86 1.41 -1.72 -0.91
N GLY A 87 1.55 -1.11 -2.09
CA GLY A 87 1.46 0.34 -2.27
C GLY A 87 0.08 0.89 -1.91
N LEU A 88 -0.99 0.23 -2.37
CA LEU A 88 -2.36 0.61 -2.01
C LEU A 88 -2.60 0.49 -0.50
N TRP A 89 -2.20 -0.63 0.11
CA TRP A 89 -2.37 -0.86 1.54
C TRP A 89 -1.68 0.22 2.39
N GLN A 90 -0.44 0.58 2.06
CA GLN A 90 0.26 1.65 2.77
C GLN A 90 -0.39 3.02 2.57
N LEU A 91 -0.87 3.35 1.37
CA LEU A 91 -1.57 4.61 1.14
C LEU A 91 -2.87 4.72 1.93
N LEU A 92 -3.61 3.62 2.06
CA LEU A 92 -4.82 3.57 2.88
C LEU A 92 -4.49 3.81 4.36
N GLN A 93 -3.43 3.17 4.88
CA GLN A 93 -2.98 3.35 6.26
C GLN A 93 -2.44 4.76 6.58
N GLN A 94 -1.84 5.43 5.60
CA GLN A 94 -1.30 6.80 5.76
C GLN A 94 -2.34 7.89 5.54
N ASN A 95 -3.55 7.52 5.15
CA ASN A 95 -4.60 8.49 4.87
C ASN A 95 -5.30 8.92 6.16
N PHE A 96 -5.23 10.22 6.45
CA PHE A 96 -5.91 10.85 7.58
C PHE A 96 -7.19 11.60 7.17
N ALA A 97 -7.75 11.29 6.00
CA ALA A 97 -9.01 11.88 5.54
C ALA A 97 -10.19 11.27 6.31
N GLU A 98 -10.48 11.83 7.49
CA GLU A 98 -11.54 11.38 8.40
C GLU A 98 -12.96 11.38 7.79
N HIS A 99 -13.15 11.96 6.60
CA HIS A 99 -14.46 12.24 6.00
C HIS A 99 -14.73 11.42 4.71
N GLU A 100 -13.78 10.61 4.26
CA GLU A 100 -13.95 9.77 3.07
C GLU A 100 -14.16 8.32 3.50
N SER A 101 -15.15 7.65 2.90
CA SER A 101 -15.35 6.20 3.09
C SER A 101 -14.19 5.41 2.49
N ASP A 102 -13.88 4.25 3.08
CA ASP A 102 -12.87 3.30 2.58
C ASP A 102 -13.01 2.96 1.09
N GLN A 103 -14.25 2.77 0.61
CA GLN A 103 -14.56 2.58 -0.81
C GLN A 103 -14.03 3.74 -1.66
N ALA A 104 -14.39 4.98 -1.33
CA ALA A 104 -13.96 6.17 -2.06
C ALA A 104 -12.43 6.34 -2.05
N LEU A 105 -11.76 5.90 -0.98
CA LEU A 105 -10.29 5.91 -0.90
C LEU A 105 -9.67 4.91 -1.87
N ILE A 106 -10.16 3.67 -1.90
CA ILE A 106 -9.70 2.66 -2.85
C ILE A 106 -9.95 3.15 -4.28
N GLU A 107 -11.16 3.60 -4.62
CA GLU A 107 -11.50 4.10 -5.96
C GLU A 107 -10.65 5.30 -6.42
N ARG A 108 -10.07 6.05 -5.48
CA ARG A 108 -9.16 7.16 -5.78
C ARG A 108 -7.74 6.67 -6.03
N PHE A 109 -7.24 5.74 -5.23
CA PHE A 109 -5.86 5.30 -5.28
C PHE A 109 -5.62 4.15 -6.26
N LEU A 110 -6.60 3.26 -6.44
CA LEU A 110 -6.50 2.08 -7.28
C LEU A 110 -5.99 2.40 -8.71
N PRO A 111 -6.57 3.38 -9.46
CA PRO A 111 -6.09 3.67 -10.81
C PRO A 111 -4.66 4.20 -10.85
N LEU A 112 -4.19 4.82 -9.76
CA LEU A 112 -2.81 5.29 -9.67
C LEU A 112 -1.85 4.10 -9.49
N LEU A 113 -2.23 3.09 -8.71
CA LEU A 113 -1.39 1.93 -8.43
C LEU A 113 -1.37 0.92 -9.58
N GLU A 114 -2.42 0.91 -10.40
CA GLU A 114 -2.42 0.16 -11.67
C GLU A 114 -1.48 0.79 -12.71
N GLY A 115 -1.41 2.13 -12.75
CA GLY A 115 -0.73 2.86 -13.81
C GLY A 115 0.68 3.36 -13.49
N LEU A 116 1.06 3.47 -12.21
CA LEU A 116 2.32 4.09 -11.79
C LEU A 116 3.18 3.13 -10.96
N PRO A 117 4.51 3.13 -11.17
CA PRO A 117 5.40 2.41 -10.27
C PRO A 117 5.34 3.02 -8.87
N CYS A 118 5.23 2.17 -7.86
CA CYS A 118 5.24 2.56 -6.45
C CYS A 118 6.54 2.11 -5.80
N PHE A 119 7.20 3.01 -5.08
CA PHE A 119 8.45 2.75 -4.38
C PHE A 119 8.34 3.10 -2.91
N LEU A 120 9.01 2.32 -2.07
CA LEU A 120 9.29 2.66 -0.67
C LEU A 120 10.75 3.10 -0.56
N LEU A 121 10.94 4.34 -0.11
CA LEU A 121 12.25 4.88 0.27
C LEU A 121 12.40 4.81 1.79
N ARG A 122 13.30 3.93 2.25
CA ARG A 122 13.68 3.83 3.65
C ARG A 122 14.96 4.62 3.89
N TYR A 123 14.99 5.44 4.94
CA TYR A 123 16.13 6.33 5.20
C TYR A 123 16.26 6.70 6.67
N SER A 124 17.48 7.02 7.12
CA SER A 124 17.73 7.56 8.46
C SER A 124 17.75 9.10 8.48
N ASP A 125 18.42 9.70 7.49
CA ASP A 125 18.52 11.15 7.28
C ASP A 125 17.84 11.61 5.98
N ALA A 126 16.98 12.63 6.07
CA ALA A 126 16.16 13.10 4.96
C ALA A 126 16.97 13.84 3.88
N PHE A 127 18.04 14.53 4.26
CA PHE A 127 18.86 15.30 3.34
C PHE A 127 19.76 14.37 2.52
N ASP A 128 20.37 13.38 3.16
CA ASP A 128 21.14 12.33 2.47
C ASP A 128 20.25 11.51 1.53
N ALA A 129 19.03 11.18 1.96
CA ALA A 129 18.05 10.49 1.11
C ALA A 129 17.66 11.31 -0.14
N ALA A 130 17.44 12.62 0.00
CA ALA A 130 17.11 13.49 -1.13
C ALA A 130 18.28 13.61 -2.13
N GLN A 131 19.52 13.73 -1.63
CA GLN A 131 20.72 13.74 -2.48
C GLN A 131 20.90 12.41 -3.21
N TRP A 132 20.73 11.30 -2.50
CA TRP A 132 20.81 9.96 -3.06
C TRP A 132 19.78 9.78 -4.18
N LEU A 133 18.52 10.13 -3.92
CA LEU A 133 17.43 10.02 -4.89
C LEU A 133 17.68 10.86 -6.16
N THR A 134 18.20 12.08 -5.99
CA THR A 134 18.53 12.97 -7.12
C THR A 134 19.58 12.35 -8.04
N LYS A 135 20.60 11.71 -7.46
CA LYS A 135 21.65 10.99 -8.23
C LYS A 135 21.04 9.82 -9.00
N CYS A 136 20.20 9.02 -8.37
CA CYS A 136 19.53 7.87 -8.99
C CYS A 136 18.57 8.28 -10.12
N TRP A 137 17.87 9.40 -9.96
CA TRP A 137 16.93 9.90 -10.95
C TRP A 137 17.65 10.44 -12.19
N GLY A 138 18.74 11.18 -12.00
CA GLY A 138 19.55 11.74 -13.09
C GLY A 138 20.22 10.68 -13.97
N SER A 139 20.46 9.47 -13.45
CA SER A 139 21.06 8.36 -14.18
C SER A 139 20.04 7.41 -14.84
N GLY A 140 18.73 7.60 -14.62
CA GLY A 140 17.69 6.69 -15.14
C GLY A 140 17.71 5.30 -14.51
N THR A 141 18.37 5.14 -13.36
CA THR A 141 18.64 3.83 -12.73
C THR A 141 17.59 3.43 -11.69
N LEU A 142 16.54 4.22 -11.49
CA LEU A 142 15.60 4.03 -10.39
C LEU A 142 14.96 2.63 -10.36
N GLU A 143 14.50 2.16 -11.52
CA GLU A 143 13.95 0.80 -11.64
C GLU A 143 15.00 -0.29 -11.43
N SER A 144 16.23 -0.08 -11.90
CA SER A 144 17.31 -1.05 -11.74
C SER A 144 17.84 -1.16 -10.31
N LEU A 145 17.71 -0.09 -9.52
CA LEU A 145 18.17 -0.03 -8.13
C LEU A 145 17.12 -0.56 -7.16
N ALA A 146 15.85 -0.52 -7.55
CA ALA A 146 14.77 -0.92 -6.70
C ALA A 146 14.72 -2.46 -6.57
N LEU A 147 14.95 -2.95 -5.36
CA LEU A 147 14.69 -4.37 -5.06
C LEU A 147 13.18 -4.62 -5.13
N ALA A 148 12.76 -5.76 -5.67
CA ALA A 148 11.36 -6.15 -5.63
C ALA A 148 10.94 -6.40 -4.16
N SER A 149 9.81 -5.82 -3.74
CA SER A 149 9.25 -6.14 -2.43
C SER A 149 8.90 -7.62 -2.36
N GLN A 150 9.14 -8.21 -1.20
CA GLN A 150 8.54 -9.48 -0.85
C GLN A 150 7.11 -9.22 -0.37
N PRO A 151 6.15 -10.14 -0.64
CA PRO A 151 4.81 -10.04 -0.10
C PRO A 151 4.88 -9.91 1.43
N ARG A 152 4.22 -8.90 1.98
CA ARG A 152 4.09 -8.79 3.44
C ARG A 152 3.04 -9.79 3.92
N CYS A 153 3.43 -10.63 4.86
CA CYS A 153 2.49 -11.39 5.69
C CYS A 153 2.29 -10.58 6.96
N ASP A 154 1.17 -9.88 7.08
CA ASP A 154 0.79 -9.25 8.33
C ASP A 154 0.61 -10.34 9.39
N THR A 155 1.04 -10.10 10.63
CA THR A 155 0.84 -11.06 11.72
C THR A 155 -0.66 -11.07 12.02
N PRO A 156 -1.41 -12.15 11.69
CA PRO A 156 -2.85 -12.11 11.80
C PRO A 156 -3.27 -12.09 13.28
N GLU A 157 -4.45 -11.54 13.54
CA GLU A 157 -5.18 -11.85 14.76
C GLU A 157 -5.36 -13.38 14.86
N VAL A 158 -5.10 -13.95 16.02
CA VAL A 158 -5.08 -15.41 16.21
C VAL A 158 -6.52 -15.91 16.29
N ILE A 159 -7.11 -16.17 15.13
CA ILE A 159 -8.41 -16.83 15.00
C ILE A 159 -8.16 -18.35 15.02
N PRO A 160 -8.82 -19.13 15.89
CA PRO A 160 -8.69 -20.58 15.88
C PRO A 160 -9.14 -21.16 14.53
N ALA A 161 -8.33 -22.06 13.96
CA ALA A 161 -8.70 -22.80 12.75
C ALA A 161 -9.98 -23.62 12.96
N LEU A 162 -10.66 -23.93 11.85
CA LEU A 162 -11.74 -24.92 11.88
C LEU A 162 -11.21 -26.30 12.29
N GLU A 163 -12.05 -27.06 13.00
CA GLU A 163 -11.71 -28.44 13.36
C GLU A 163 -11.60 -29.31 12.11
N PRO A 164 -10.69 -30.31 12.07
CA PRO A 164 -10.57 -31.23 10.93
C PRO A 164 -11.84 -32.05 10.64
N THR A 165 -12.79 -32.09 11.57
CA THR A 165 -14.08 -32.77 11.39
C THR A 165 -15.22 -31.80 11.03
N ASP A 166 -14.90 -30.55 10.69
CA ASP A 166 -15.88 -29.57 10.23
C ASP A 166 -16.50 -30.02 8.90
N GLY A 167 -17.79 -30.35 8.94
CA GLY A 167 -18.58 -30.78 7.78
C GLY A 167 -19.53 -29.70 7.26
N ARG A 168 -19.35 -28.43 7.64
CA ARG A 168 -20.18 -27.34 7.14
C ARG A 168 -19.84 -27.06 5.68
N GLN A 169 -20.86 -26.60 4.95
CA GLN A 169 -20.68 -26.10 3.60
C GLN A 169 -20.64 -24.59 3.63
N TRP A 170 -19.55 -24.04 3.14
CA TRP A 170 -19.28 -22.62 3.14
C TRP A 170 -19.64 -22.03 1.78
N GLN A 171 -20.21 -20.82 1.81
CA GLN A 171 -20.47 -20.03 0.63
C GLN A 171 -20.01 -18.59 0.87
N ALA A 172 -19.49 -17.94 -0.17
CA ALA A 172 -19.16 -16.52 -0.10
C ALA A 172 -20.41 -15.68 0.18
N SER A 173 -20.28 -14.70 1.08
CA SER A 173 -21.25 -13.62 1.24
C SER A 173 -21.20 -12.71 0.03
N GLU A 174 -22.32 -12.09 -0.33
CA GLU A 174 -22.34 -11.07 -1.37
C GLU A 174 -21.56 -9.85 -0.87
N ALA A 175 -20.41 -9.58 -1.50
CA ALA A 175 -19.59 -8.43 -1.15
C ALA A 175 -20.23 -7.14 -1.66
N ALA A 176 -20.28 -6.11 -0.81
CA ALA A 176 -20.69 -4.76 -1.22
C ALA A 176 -19.75 -4.20 -2.30
N PHE A 177 -18.44 -4.41 -2.15
CA PHE A 177 -17.45 -3.94 -3.12
C PHE A 177 -16.27 -4.91 -3.29
N GLU A 178 -15.82 -5.06 -4.52
CA GLU A 178 -14.65 -5.82 -4.91
C GLU A 178 -13.72 -4.99 -5.82
N PHE A 179 -12.44 -4.95 -5.48
CA PHE A 179 -11.42 -4.18 -6.19
C PHE A 179 -10.21 -5.08 -6.53
N PRO A 180 -10.18 -5.68 -7.73
CA PRO A 180 -9.04 -6.47 -8.17
C PRO A 180 -7.81 -5.57 -8.38
N LEU A 181 -6.62 -6.03 -7.98
CA LEU A 181 -5.37 -5.31 -8.19
C LEU A 181 -4.22 -6.31 -8.41
N GLY A 182 -3.82 -6.50 -9.67
CA GLY A 182 -2.88 -7.55 -10.04
C GLY A 182 -3.41 -8.94 -9.66
N ASP A 183 -2.62 -9.70 -8.92
CA ASP A 183 -2.98 -11.04 -8.43
C ASP A 183 -3.79 -11.02 -7.13
N GLU A 184 -4.02 -9.84 -6.55
CA GLU A 184 -4.72 -9.66 -5.29
C GLU A 184 -6.15 -9.13 -5.50
N LEU A 185 -6.96 -9.22 -4.46
CA LEU A 185 -8.34 -8.72 -4.44
C LEU A 185 -8.59 -8.01 -3.11
N PHE A 186 -9.07 -6.77 -3.18
CA PHE A 186 -9.55 -6.05 -1.99
C PHE A 186 -11.07 -6.17 -1.93
N VAL A 187 -11.61 -6.58 -0.79
CA VAL A 187 -13.04 -6.85 -0.57
C VAL A 187 -13.54 -6.00 0.59
N ILE A 188 -14.71 -5.40 0.41
CA ILE A 188 -15.50 -4.81 1.50
C ILE A 188 -16.81 -5.59 1.55
N ALA A 189 -17.04 -6.33 2.63
CA ALA A 189 -18.19 -7.22 2.78
C ALA A 189 -19.52 -6.44 2.82
N GLU A 190 -19.56 -5.38 3.63
CA GLU A 190 -20.75 -4.55 3.86
C GLU A 190 -20.41 -3.07 3.67
N GLU A 191 -21.37 -2.25 3.23
CA GLU A 191 -21.14 -0.81 3.06
C GLU A 191 -20.71 -0.14 4.38
N GLY A 192 -19.54 0.51 4.38
CA GLY A 192 -18.93 1.07 5.59
C GLY A 192 -18.18 0.05 6.47
N GLY A 193 -18.08 -1.21 6.03
CA GLY A 193 -17.29 -2.25 6.67
C GLY A 193 -15.79 -2.12 6.41
N ALA A 194 -15.03 -3.06 6.98
CA ALA A 194 -13.56 -3.09 6.85
C ALA A 194 -13.10 -3.53 5.45
N ILE A 195 -11.90 -3.06 5.08
CA ILE A 195 -11.18 -3.52 3.89
C ILE A 195 -10.45 -4.83 4.20
N HIS A 196 -10.75 -5.87 3.44
CA HIS A 196 -10.04 -7.15 3.48
C HIS A 196 -9.14 -7.29 2.25
N ARG A 197 -7.85 -7.55 2.45
CA ARG A 197 -6.89 -7.81 1.38
C ARG A 197 -6.72 -9.32 1.19
N LEU A 198 -7.12 -9.84 0.04
CA LEU A 198 -6.98 -11.22 -0.34
C LEU A 198 -5.76 -11.38 -1.26
N ASN A 199 -4.76 -12.11 -0.78
CA ASN A 199 -3.63 -12.57 -1.61
C ASN A 199 -4.10 -13.59 -2.66
N THR A 200 -3.20 -14.07 -3.51
CA THR A 200 -3.51 -15.02 -4.59
C THR A 200 -4.28 -16.26 -4.12
N THR A 201 -3.86 -16.87 -3.00
CA THR A 201 -4.50 -18.10 -2.48
C THR A 201 -5.89 -17.82 -1.92
N SER A 202 -6.02 -16.79 -1.09
CA SER A 202 -7.32 -16.42 -0.49
C SER A 202 -8.31 -15.91 -1.53
N ARG A 203 -7.84 -15.22 -2.58
CA ARG A 203 -8.64 -14.87 -3.76
C ARG A 203 -9.12 -16.10 -4.53
N ALA A 204 -8.31 -17.14 -4.66
CA ALA A 204 -8.74 -18.39 -5.30
C ALA A 204 -9.85 -19.08 -4.50
N VAL A 205 -9.71 -19.16 -3.16
CA VAL A 205 -10.77 -19.69 -2.28
C VAL A 205 -12.03 -18.84 -2.38
N TRP A 206 -11.91 -17.51 -2.35
CA TRP A 206 -13.03 -16.58 -2.57
C TRP A 206 -13.78 -16.87 -3.87
N ALA A 207 -13.05 -17.05 -4.98
CA ALA A 207 -13.66 -17.37 -6.26
C ALA A 207 -14.39 -18.72 -6.26
N LEU A 208 -13.80 -19.76 -5.66
CA LEU A 208 -14.44 -21.08 -5.53
C LEU A 208 -15.75 -21.01 -4.76
N LEU A 209 -15.75 -20.35 -3.60
CA LEU A 209 -16.92 -20.23 -2.73
C LEU A 209 -18.00 -19.29 -3.30
N ASN A 210 -17.66 -18.42 -4.23
CA ASN A 210 -18.61 -17.63 -5.02
C ASN A 210 -19.30 -18.45 -6.12
N HIS A 211 -18.62 -19.48 -6.63
CA HIS A 211 -19.18 -20.34 -7.68
C HIS A 211 -20.17 -21.37 -7.12
N GLU A 212 -19.81 -22.05 -6.03
CA GLU A 212 -20.68 -23.04 -5.39
C GLU A 212 -20.35 -23.21 -3.90
N PRO A 213 -21.30 -23.69 -3.07
CA PRO A 213 -21.02 -24.10 -1.71
C PRO A 213 -20.04 -25.27 -1.64
N LEU A 214 -18.97 -25.14 -0.86
CA LEU A 214 -17.94 -26.18 -0.70
C LEU A 214 -17.61 -26.42 0.78
N ASP A 215 -17.24 -27.65 1.11
CA ASP A 215 -16.69 -28.01 2.41
C ASP A 215 -15.16 -27.86 2.45
N LEU A 216 -14.58 -27.99 3.65
CA LEU A 216 -13.14 -27.88 3.88
C LEU A 216 -12.32 -28.83 2.98
N ASP A 217 -12.76 -30.08 2.84
CA ASP A 217 -12.01 -31.10 2.08
C ASP A 217 -12.05 -30.81 0.58
N SER A 218 -13.19 -30.37 0.04
CA SER A 218 -13.36 -30.04 -1.38
C SER A 218 -12.53 -28.82 -1.80
N VAL A 219 -12.49 -27.78 -0.95
CA VAL A 219 -11.61 -26.61 -1.18
C VAL A 219 -10.14 -27.04 -1.13
N SER A 220 -9.77 -27.88 -0.15
CA SER A 220 -8.40 -28.35 0.03
C SER A 220 -7.92 -29.23 -1.13
N ASP A 221 -8.78 -30.11 -1.66
CA ASP A 221 -8.48 -30.97 -2.80
C ASP A 221 -8.25 -30.14 -4.07
N THR A 222 -9.16 -29.19 -4.32
CA THR A 222 -9.06 -28.26 -5.46
C THR A 222 -7.76 -27.46 -5.43
N LEU A 223 -7.39 -26.89 -4.27
CA LEU A 223 -6.15 -26.13 -4.12
C LEU A 223 -4.89 -27.01 -4.19
N THR A 224 -4.94 -28.24 -3.69
CA THR A 224 -3.80 -29.18 -3.78
C THR A 224 -3.49 -29.50 -5.25
N GLY A 225 -4.51 -29.60 -6.11
CA GLY A 225 -4.33 -29.74 -7.56
C GLY A 225 -3.68 -28.52 -8.23
N PHE A 226 -3.85 -27.32 -7.66
CA PHE A 226 -3.31 -26.07 -8.18
C PHE A 226 -1.84 -25.83 -7.76
N PHE A 227 -1.47 -26.21 -6.53
CA PHE A 227 -0.12 -26.01 -6.00
C PHE A 227 0.77 -27.25 -6.17
N ALA A 228 1.56 -27.27 -7.24
CA ALA A 228 2.49 -28.37 -7.53
C ALA A 228 3.46 -28.63 -6.37
N GLY A 229 3.40 -29.84 -5.79
CA GLY A 229 4.31 -30.30 -4.74
C GLY A 229 3.84 -30.02 -3.30
N ALA A 230 2.68 -29.39 -3.10
CA ALA A 230 2.09 -29.21 -1.77
C ALA A 230 1.52 -30.53 -1.24
N LYS A 231 1.67 -30.79 0.07
CA LYS A 231 1.04 -31.94 0.73
C LYS A 231 -0.39 -31.58 1.11
N PHE A 232 -1.36 -32.45 0.78
CA PHE A 232 -2.77 -32.24 1.09
C PHE A 232 -3.02 -31.84 2.56
N GLU A 233 -2.39 -32.53 3.52
CA GLU A 233 -2.53 -32.21 4.95
C GLU A 233 -2.11 -30.78 5.31
N GLN A 234 -1.08 -30.25 4.64
CA GLN A 234 -0.63 -28.87 4.87
C GLN A 234 -1.62 -27.87 4.25
N VAL A 235 -2.06 -28.13 3.02
CA VAL A 235 -3.08 -27.30 2.34
C VAL A 235 -4.35 -27.26 3.17
N ARG A 236 -4.78 -28.41 3.71
CA ARG A 236 -5.97 -28.53 4.53
C ARG A 236 -5.89 -27.73 5.83
N GLN A 237 -4.73 -27.73 6.50
CA GLN A 237 -4.50 -26.90 7.69
C GLN A 237 -4.59 -25.40 7.34
N ASP A 238 -3.95 -24.98 6.25
CA ASP A 238 -3.98 -23.59 5.80
C ASP A 238 -5.39 -23.14 5.39
N VAL A 239 -6.14 -24.01 4.71
CA VAL A 239 -7.54 -23.74 4.33
C VAL A 239 -8.45 -23.69 5.55
N ALA A 240 -8.28 -24.59 6.53
CA ALA A 240 -9.06 -24.56 7.77
C ALA A 240 -8.85 -23.24 8.54
N GLN A 241 -7.62 -22.74 8.57
CA GLN A 241 -7.30 -21.43 9.13
C GLN A 241 -7.94 -20.29 8.33
N LEU A 242 -7.86 -20.35 7.00
CA LEU A 242 -8.41 -19.32 6.10
C LEU A 242 -9.94 -19.23 6.16
N LEU A 243 -10.64 -20.37 6.15
CA LEU A 243 -12.11 -20.39 6.26
C LEU A 243 -12.57 -19.83 7.60
N ALA A 244 -11.87 -20.14 8.70
CA ALA A 244 -12.16 -19.53 10.00
C ALA A 244 -11.99 -18.00 9.96
N GLN A 245 -10.93 -17.50 9.33
CA GLN A 245 -10.71 -16.06 9.15
C GLN A 245 -11.80 -15.40 8.31
N PHE A 246 -12.20 -16.02 7.19
CA PHE A 246 -13.28 -15.54 6.33
C PHE A 246 -14.61 -15.50 7.07
N TYR A 247 -14.93 -16.54 7.83
CA TYR A 247 -16.17 -16.60 8.59
C TYR A 247 -16.21 -15.54 9.68
N HIS A 248 -15.11 -15.35 10.42
CA HIS A 248 -15.00 -14.31 11.42
C HIS A 248 -15.13 -12.89 10.82
N ALA A 249 -14.58 -12.70 9.62
CA ALA A 249 -14.67 -11.45 8.87
C ALA A 249 -16.05 -11.21 8.20
N GLY A 250 -17.00 -12.15 8.32
CA GLY A 250 -18.30 -12.07 7.63
C GLY A 250 -18.24 -12.28 6.11
N LEU A 251 -17.07 -12.65 5.58
CA LEU A 251 -16.85 -12.87 4.15
C LEU A 251 -17.54 -14.14 3.66
N ILE A 252 -17.71 -15.15 4.50
CA ILE A 252 -18.42 -16.39 4.14
C ILE A 252 -19.51 -16.71 5.17
N LYS A 253 -20.48 -17.53 4.76
CA LYS A 253 -21.57 -18.04 5.59
C LYS A 253 -21.68 -19.56 5.46
N ASP A 254 -22.17 -20.21 6.51
CA ASP A 254 -22.60 -21.61 6.44
C ASP A 254 -23.95 -21.66 5.73
N VAL A 255 -24.07 -22.50 4.72
CA VAL A 255 -25.31 -22.67 3.93
C VAL A 255 -26.43 -23.29 4.77
N ASN A 256 -26.10 -24.00 5.84
CA ASN A 256 -27.06 -24.68 6.70
C ASN A 256 -27.44 -23.89 7.97
N ALA A 257 -26.92 -22.67 8.14
CA ALA A 257 -27.13 -21.83 9.32
C ALA A 257 -28.39 -20.94 9.24
#